data_AF-A0A517R8J7-F1
#
_entry.id   AF-A0A517R8J7-F1
#
_cell.length_a   1.000
_cell.length_b   1.000
_cell.length_c   1.000
_cell.angle_alpha   90.00
_cell.angle_beta   90.00
_cell.angle_gamma   90.00
#
_symmetry.space_group_name_H-M   'P 1'
#
loop_
_entity.id
_entity.type
_entity.pdbx_description
1 polymer ?
#
loop_
_entity_poly.entity_id
_entity_poly.type
_entity_poly.pdbx_seq_one_letter_code
_entity_poly.pdbx_strand_id
1 'polypeptide(L)'
;MRYVERNPLRANLVQKAEEWEYGSAWARQQKTAAPEWLATPKNPRLPRNWRALVNKPQTDAELAALRKCIVRGTPFGNEKWTSNTAKRLSLESTTRPRGRPRTRKES
;
A
#
# COMPACT_ATOMS: atom_id res chain seq x y z
N MET A 1 4.29 -1.16 -1.33
CA MET A 1 5.32 -2.21 -1.15
C MET A 1 5.15 -2.98 0.15
N ARG A 2 5.23 -2.37 1.35
CA ARG A 2 5.06 -3.07 2.66
C ARG A 2 3.82 -3.96 2.72
N TYR A 3 2.67 -3.43 2.31
CA TYR A 3 1.39 -4.17 2.30
C TYR A 3 1.46 -5.48 1.48
N VAL A 4 2.11 -5.43 0.32
CA VAL A 4 2.26 -6.58 -0.60
C VAL A 4 3.30 -7.55 -0.07
N GLU A 5 4.46 -7.04 0.33
CA GLU A 5 5.56 -7.86 0.84
C GLU A 5 5.20 -8.57 2.16
N ARG A 6 4.35 -7.98 2.99
CA ARG A 6 3.83 -8.62 4.21
C ARG A 6 2.69 -9.60 3.94
N ASN A 7 2.13 -9.65 2.73
CA ASN A 7 0.94 -10.46 2.44
C ASN A 7 1.06 -11.94 2.85
N PRO A 8 2.17 -12.66 2.56
CA PRO A 8 2.32 -14.07 2.94
C PRO A 8 2.29 -14.27 4.45
N LEU A 9 2.96 -13.39 5.21
CA LEU A 9 2.92 -13.39 6.67
C LEU A 9 1.51 -13.11 7.20
N ARG A 10 0.81 -12.12 6.62
CA ARG A 10 -0.58 -11.81 7.00
C ARG A 10 -1.55 -12.94 6.66
N ALA A 11 -1.26 -13.73 5.64
CA ALA A 11 -2.03 -14.90 5.24
C ALA A 11 -1.66 -16.18 6.02
N ASN A 12 -0.79 -16.07 7.03
CA ASN A 12 -0.29 -17.19 7.83
C ASN A 12 0.41 -18.30 7.01
N LEU A 13 0.98 -17.96 5.85
CA LEU A 13 1.74 -18.91 5.02
C LEU A 13 3.18 -19.09 5.50
N VAL A 14 3.71 -18.10 6.20
CA VAL A 14 5.10 -18.01 6.68
C VAL A 14 5.14 -17.26 8.02
N GLN A 15 6.22 -17.45 8.80
CA GLN A 15 6.41 -16.76 10.08
C GLN A 15 7.09 -15.39 9.91
N LYS A 16 7.82 -15.22 8.81
CA LYS A 16 8.38 -13.92 8.38
C LYS A 16 8.14 -13.68 6.91
N ALA A 17 7.96 -12.42 6.53
CA ALA A 17 7.63 -12.03 5.16
C ALA A 17 8.66 -12.50 4.13
N GLU A 18 9.93 -12.55 4.51
CA GLU A 18 11.04 -12.99 3.67
C GLU A 18 11.20 -14.49 3.50
N GLU A 19 10.47 -15.30 4.25
CA GLU A 19 10.50 -16.77 4.09
C GLU A 19 9.68 -17.19 2.86
N TRP A 20 8.92 -16.27 2.27
CA TRP A 20 8.11 -16.54 1.09
C TRP A 20 8.91 -16.35 -0.21
N GLU A 21 9.34 -17.46 -0.79
CA GLU A 21 10.25 -17.51 -1.95
C GLU A 21 9.70 -16.81 -3.20
N TYR A 22 8.37 -16.78 -3.35
CA TYR A 22 7.69 -16.14 -4.48
C TYR A 22 7.45 -14.62 -4.27
N GLY A 23 8.09 -14.01 -3.27
CA GLY A 23 7.90 -12.62 -2.87
C GLY A 23 9.13 -11.74 -3.09
N SER A 24 8.90 -10.44 -3.31
CA SER A 24 10.01 -9.48 -3.39
C SER A 24 10.75 -9.29 -2.06
N ALA A 25 10.11 -9.60 -0.92
CA ALA A 25 10.79 -9.59 0.39
C ALA A 25 11.92 -10.63 0.47
N TRP A 26 11.67 -11.86 -0.01
CA TRP A 26 12.68 -12.91 -0.13
C TRP A 26 13.77 -12.53 -1.14
N ALA A 27 13.36 -12.07 -2.33
CA ALA A 27 14.30 -11.70 -3.39
C ALA A 27 15.29 -10.59 -2.97
N ARG A 28 14.86 -9.65 -2.10
CA ARG A 28 15.73 -8.60 -1.54
C ARG A 28 16.76 -9.10 -0.53
N GLN A 29 16.60 -10.30 0.04
CA GLN A 29 17.54 -10.86 1.02
C GLN A 29 18.63 -11.72 0.40
N GLN A 30 18.49 -12.05 -0.88
CA GLN A 30 19.46 -12.91 -1.54
C GLN A 30 20.80 -12.19 -1.70
N LYS A 31 21.87 -12.95 -1.51
CA LYS A 31 23.26 -12.47 -1.65
C LYS A 31 23.59 -12.13 -3.10
N THR A 32 22.90 -12.78 -4.03
CA THR A 32 22.98 -12.50 -5.47
C THR A 32 22.32 -11.15 -5.77
N ALA A 33 22.73 -10.52 -6.87
CA ALA A 33 22.06 -9.31 -7.37
C ALA A 33 20.54 -9.53 -7.42
N ALA A 34 19.79 -8.51 -6.96
CA ALA A 34 18.33 -8.54 -7.06
C ALA A 34 17.93 -8.77 -8.52
N PRO A 35 16.84 -9.52 -8.78
CA PRO A 35 16.38 -9.74 -10.14
C PRO A 35 16.13 -8.42 -10.87
N GLU A 36 16.32 -8.39 -12.19
CA GLU A 36 16.15 -7.18 -13.01
C GLU A 36 14.74 -6.58 -12.87
N TRP A 37 13.72 -7.43 -12.73
CA TRP A 37 12.33 -7.01 -12.50
C TRP A 37 12.12 -6.32 -11.14
N LEU A 38 13.04 -6.48 -10.19
CA LEU A 38 12.92 -5.98 -8.83
C LEU A 38 13.75 -4.71 -8.63
N ALA A 39 13.21 -3.59 -9.10
CA ALA A 39 13.81 -2.29 -8.85
C ALA A 39 13.91 -1.99 -7.33
N THR A 40 15.03 -1.36 -6.96
CA THR A 40 15.20 -0.76 -5.64
C THR A 40 14.80 0.72 -5.73
N PRO A 41 13.71 1.14 -5.06
CA PRO A 41 13.27 2.53 -5.07
C PRO A 41 14.39 3.49 -4.64
N LYS A 42 14.63 4.52 -5.47
CA LYS A 42 15.59 5.59 -5.17
C LYS A 42 14.94 6.82 -4.55
N ASN A 43 13.64 7.05 -4.77
CA ASN A 43 12.90 8.17 -4.20
C ASN A 43 11.40 7.85 -4.00
N PRO A 44 10.90 7.73 -2.76
CA PRO A 44 11.70 7.63 -1.53
C PRO A 44 12.54 6.35 -1.54
N ARG A 45 13.74 6.41 -0.93
CA ARG A 45 14.57 5.22 -0.74
C ARG A 45 13.92 4.25 0.23
N LEU A 46 14.18 2.96 0.03
CA LEU A 46 13.92 1.94 1.02
C LEU A 46 14.69 2.23 2.32
N PRO A 47 14.02 2.26 3.49
CA PRO A 47 14.70 2.37 4.77
C PRO A 47 15.69 1.22 5.00
N ARG A 48 16.82 1.48 5.67
CA ARG A 48 17.82 0.44 5.99
C ARG A 48 17.22 -0.73 6.80
N ASN A 49 16.23 -0.44 7.64
CA ASN A 49 15.49 -1.41 8.44
C ASN A 49 14.22 -1.94 7.76
N TRP A 50 14.15 -1.90 6.42
CA TRP A 50 12.95 -2.28 5.67
C TRP A 50 12.43 -3.67 6.04
N ARG A 51 13.30 -4.67 6.16
CA ARG A 51 12.96 -6.03 6.62
C ARG A 51 12.20 -6.03 7.95
N ALA A 52 12.66 -5.25 8.93
CA ALA A 52 11.99 -5.14 10.22
C ALA A 52 10.64 -4.42 10.08
N LEU A 53 10.56 -3.38 9.23
CA LEU A 53 9.31 -2.68 8.96
C LEU A 53 8.26 -3.59 8.32
N VAL A 54 8.64 -4.43 7.36
CA VAL A 54 7.73 -5.40 6.72
C VAL A 54 7.19 -6.39 7.74
N ASN A 55 8.03 -6.87 8.66
CA ASN A 55 7.64 -7.81 9.71
C ASN A 55 6.91 -7.19 10.91
N LYS A 56 6.91 -5.85 11.06
CA LYS A 56 6.11 -5.17 12.09
C LYS A 56 4.61 -5.36 11.85
N PRO A 57 3.81 -5.69 12.89
CA PRO A 57 2.35 -5.72 12.82
C PRO A 57 1.75 -4.45 12.19
N GLN A 58 0.64 -4.63 11.47
CA GLN A 58 -0.17 -3.56 10.94
C GLN A 58 -1.50 -3.56 11.68
N THR A 59 -2.05 -2.39 11.97
CA THR A 59 -3.34 -2.28 12.64
C THR A 59 -4.48 -2.55 11.67
N ASP A 60 -5.64 -2.95 12.17
CA ASP A 60 -6.83 -3.15 11.35
C ASP A 60 -7.26 -1.85 10.66
N ALA A 61 -7.07 -0.70 11.31
CA ALA A 61 -7.34 0.61 10.72
C ALA A 61 -6.42 0.91 9.52
N GLU A 62 -5.12 0.63 9.62
CA GLU A 62 -4.18 0.78 8.51
C GLU A 62 -4.56 -0.12 7.33
N LEU A 63 -4.94 -1.37 7.61
CA LEU A 63 -5.35 -2.33 6.60
C LEU A 63 -6.68 -1.95 5.94
N ALA A 64 -7.65 -1.48 6.72
CA ALA A 64 -8.94 -1.00 6.21
C ALA A 64 -8.75 0.21 5.29
N ALA A 65 -7.90 1.17 5.66
CA ALA A 65 -7.58 2.32 4.82
C ALA A 65 -6.94 1.90 3.48
N LEU A 66 -5.97 0.99 3.51
CA LEU A 66 -5.33 0.45 2.29
C LEU A 66 -6.32 -0.30 1.40
N ARG A 67 -7.14 -1.20 1.98
CA ARG A 67 -8.15 -1.96 1.25
C ARG A 67 -9.18 -1.03 0.61
N LYS A 68 -9.62 0.01 1.33
CA LYS A 68 -10.51 1.03 0.77
C LYS A 68 -9.89 1.71 -0.45
N CYS A 69 -8.62 2.11 -0.37
CA CYS A 69 -7.92 2.70 -1.52
C CYS A 69 -7.85 1.74 -2.72
N ILE A 70 -7.55 0.45 -2.49
CA ILE A 70 -7.52 -0.58 -3.54
C ILE A 70 -8.91 -0.73 -4.19
N VAL A 71 -9.96 -0.88 -3.38
CA VAL A 71 -11.33 -1.10 -3.88
C VAL A 71 -11.91 0.13 -4.56
N ARG A 72 -11.59 1.34 -4.06
CA ARG A 72 -12.12 2.60 -4.60
C ARG A 72 -11.29 3.15 -5.76
N GLY A 73 -10.05 2.71 -5.92
CA GLY A 73 -9.07 3.36 -6.80
C GLY A 73 -8.62 4.73 -6.28
N THR A 74 -8.75 4.99 -4.97
CA THR A 74 -8.41 6.29 -4.37
C THR A 74 -6.93 6.36 -4.02
N PRO A 75 -6.24 7.51 -4.26
CA PRO A 75 -4.88 7.70 -3.82
C PRO A 75 -4.70 7.48 -2.31
N PHE A 76 -3.68 6.70 -1.94
CA PHE A 76 -3.35 6.41 -0.54
C PHE A 76 -2.34 7.44 -0.01
N GLY A 77 -2.70 8.17 1.04
CA GLY A 77 -1.88 9.21 1.64
C GLY A 77 -2.64 9.99 2.71
N ASN A 78 -2.08 11.11 3.17
CA ASN A 78 -2.81 12.02 4.04
C ASN A 78 -3.96 12.70 3.28
N GLU A 79 -4.98 13.16 4.01
CA GLU A 79 -6.22 13.68 3.41
C GLU A 79 -5.98 14.85 2.45
N LYS A 80 -5.14 15.82 2.83
CA LYS A 80 -4.80 16.98 1.99
C LYS A 80 -4.15 16.53 0.67
N TRP A 81 -3.18 15.63 0.74
CA TRP A 81 -2.49 15.10 -0.43
C TRP A 81 -3.42 14.24 -1.29
N THR A 82 -4.26 13.40 -0.69
CA THR A 82 -5.22 12.56 -1.41
C THR A 82 -6.25 13.43 -2.14
N SER A 83 -6.78 14.49 -1.52
CA SER A 83 -7.71 15.42 -2.15
C SER A 83 -7.07 16.15 -3.35
N ASN A 84 -5.88 16.72 -3.15
CA ASN A 84 -5.14 17.41 -4.21
C ASN A 84 -4.75 16.48 -5.36
N THR A 85 -4.31 15.26 -5.04
CA THR A 85 -3.92 14.26 -6.04
C THR A 85 -5.14 13.74 -6.79
N ALA A 86 -6.25 13.49 -6.11
CA ALA A 86 -7.50 13.10 -6.76
C ALA A 86 -7.95 14.17 -7.75
N LYS A 87 -7.89 15.46 -7.39
CA LYS A 87 -8.20 16.56 -8.31
C LYS A 87 -7.24 16.61 -9.51
N ARG A 88 -5.93 16.51 -9.25
CA ARG A 88 -4.90 16.54 -10.31
C ARG A 88 -5.03 15.40 -11.30
N LEU A 89 -5.47 14.23 -10.84
CA LEU A 89 -5.60 13.02 -11.66
C LEU A 89 -7.03 12.77 -12.15
N SER A 90 -7.96 13.72 -11.93
CA SER A 90 -9.38 13.56 -12.28
C SER A 90 -10.05 12.32 -11.65
N LEU A 91 -9.66 11.97 -10.41
CA LEU A 91 -10.12 10.82 -9.62
C LEU A 91 -11.07 11.23 -8.47
N GLU A 92 -11.68 12.41 -8.50
CA GLU A 92 -12.56 12.89 -7.42
C GLU A 92 -13.79 11.99 -7.22
N SER A 93 -14.21 11.24 -8.24
CA SER A 93 -15.28 10.24 -8.13
C SER A 93 -14.92 9.09 -7.17
N THR A 94 -13.64 8.82 -6.95
CA THR A 94 -13.16 7.76 -6.06
C THR A 94 -13.24 8.17 -4.59
N THR A 95 -13.13 9.47 -4.29
CA THR A 95 -13.20 10.01 -2.92
C THR A 95 -14.63 10.30 -2.47
N ARG A 96 -15.53 10.59 -3.40
CA ARG A 96 -16.95 10.84 -3.12
C ARG A 96 -17.70 9.55 -2.74
N PRO A 97 -18.81 9.65 -1.97
CA PRO A 97 -19.71 8.53 -1.74
C PRO A 97 -20.21 7.94 -3.07
N ARG A 98 -20.39 6.61 -3.12
CA ARG A 98 -20.99 5.96 -4.28
C ARG A 98 -22.49 6.27 -4.36
N GLY A 99 -22.99 6.43 -5.57
CA GLY A 99 -24.41 6.65 -5.84
C GLY A 99 -24.76 8.12 -6.10
N ARG A 100 -26.06 8.40 -6.16
CA ARG A 100 -26.58 9.73 -6.47
C ARG A 100 -26.09 10.75 -5.42
N PRO A 101 -25.56 11.92 -5.83
CA PRO A 101 -25.25 12.99 -4.91
C PRO A 101 -26.47 13.31 -4.03
N ARG A 102 -26.24 13.47 -2.73
CA ARG A 102 -27.30 13.87 -1.80
C ARG A 102 -27.79 15.26 -2.20
N THR A 103 -29.10 15.42 -2.36
CA THR A 103 -29.71 16.74 -2.48
C THR A 103 -29.43 17.52 -1.20
N ARG A 104 -28.75 18.65 -1.34
CA ARG A 104 -28.54 19.59 -0.23
C ARG A 104 -29.91 20.18 0.09
N LYS A 105 -30.39 20.06 1.34
CA LYS A 105 -31.51 20.89 1.78
C LYS A 105 -30.97 22.31 1.89
N GLU A 106 -31.55 23.23 1.12
CA GLU A 106 -31.35 24.66 1.36
C GLU A 106 -31.97 24.97 2.73
N SER A 107 -31.20 25.63 3.59
CA SER A 107 -31.63 26.17 4.88
C SER A 107 -32.17 27.56 4.68
#